data_AF-A0AAT9RH69-F1
#
_entry.id   AF-A0AAT9RH69-F1
#
_cell.length_a   1.000
_cell.length_b   1.000
_cell.length_c   1.000
_cell.angle_alpha   90.00
_cell.angle_beta   90.00
_cell.angle_gamma   90.00
#
_symmetry.space_group_name_H-M   'P 1'
#
loop_
_entity.id
_entity.type
_entity.pdbx_description
1 polymer ?
#
loop_
_entity_poly.entity_id
_entity_poly.type
_entity_poly.pdbx_seq_one_letter_code
_entity_poly.pdbx_strand_id
1 'polypeptide(L)'
;MSEAYSPIPELNLLKEFEDRIGPVYYSEGFELREYGADAGLHTWSEHPEFLSRFIPFAQANGSGSDYALWRCDDRTDLAALPVVLVGDEGHLYVIARNLMELFQLLAIDSEPVADFGFLASGDVEEHSDGHHEFLTWLNQNFGLEPPEDLHALWTGRKKSDDRFREWVSQFVELDDH
;
A
#
# COMPACT_ATOMS: atom_id res chain seq x y z
N MET A 1 9.01 22.91 14.95
CA MET A 1 8.85 21.45 15.11
C MET A 1 8.13 21.02 13.86
N SER A 2 8.75 20.18 13.02
CA SER A 2 7.99 19.57 11.93
C SER A 2 6.84 18.80 12.59
N GLU A 3 5.61 19.06 12.19
CA GLU A 3 4.52 18.15 12.54
C GLU A 3 4.86 16.79 11.91
N ALA A 4 4.58 15.71 12.63
CA ALA A 4 4.80 14.36 12.11
C ALA A 4 3.88 14.15 10.91
N TYR A 5 4.38 13.50 9.86
CA TYR A 5 3.61 13.20 8.65
C TYR A 5 2.35 12.36 8.96
N SER A 6 2.47 11.41 9.87
CA SER A 6 1.36 10.56 10.30
C SER A 6 1.51 10.14 11.78
N PRO A 7 0.47 9.60 12.42
CA PRO A 7 0.60 8.96 13.73
C PRO A 7 1.35 7.62 13.69
N ILE A 8 1.79 7.15 12.52
CA ILE A 8 2.44 5.85 12.30
C ILE A 8 3.96 6.07 12.18
N PRO A 9 4.76 5.60 13.15
CA PRO A 9 6.22 5.81 13.14
C PRO A 9 6.89 5.36 11.84
N GLU A 10 6.46 4.25 11.27
CA GLU A 10 7.05 3.65 10.08
C GLU A 10 6.80 4.48 8.82
N LEU A 11 5.63 5.12 8.70
CA LEU A 11 5.37 6.09 7.63
C LEU A 11 6.17 7.38 7.81
N ASN A 12 6.43 7.81 9.06
CA ASN A 12 7.30 8.96 9.30
C ASN A 12 8.74 8.67 8.88
N LEU A 13 9.26 7.46 9.17
CA LEU A 13 10.57 7.02 8.70
C LEU A 13 10.63 6.98 7.17
N LEU A 14 9.56 6.51 6.51
CA LEU A 14 9.48 6.50 5.05
C LEU A 14 9.47 7.93 4.49
N LYS A 15 8.71 8.84 5.10
CA LYS A 15 8.69 10.26 4.69
C LYS A 15 10.07 10.91 4.81
N GLU A 16 10.77 10.67 5.91
CA GLU A 16 12.15 11.15 6.11
C GLU A 16 13.12 10.57 5.07
N PHE A 17 12.90 9.32 4.64
CA PHE A 17 13.65 8.70 3.56
C PHE A 17 13.39 9.40 2.22
N GLU A 18 12.12 9.57 1.84
CA GLU A 18 11.71 10.27 0.61
C GLU A 18 12.29 11.68 0.53
N ASP A 19 12.15 12.45 1.61
CA ASP A 19 12.64 13.83 1.69
C ASP A 19 14.17 13.91 1.51
N ARG A 20 14.88 12.86 1.92
CA ARG A 20 16.34 12.78 1.82
C ARG A 20 16.82 12.42 0.41
N ILE A 21 16.16 11.49 -0.28
CA ILE A 21 16.55 11.08 -1.63
C ILE A 21 16.11 12.10 -2.70
N GLY A 22 15.11 12.93 -2.38
CA GLY A 22 14.62 13.99 -3.26
C GLY A 22 13.55 13.49 -4.25
N PRO A 23 13.29 14.24 -5.34
CA PRO A 23 12.17 13.98 -6.26
C PRO A 23 12.48 12.85 -7.24
N VAL A 24 12.76 11.66 -6.71
CA VAL A 24 13.02 10.44 -7.48
C VAL A 24 12.14 9.30 -6.96
N TYR A 25 11.72 8.42 -7.86
CA TYR A 25 11.04 7.19 -7.46
C TYR A 25 12.06 6.21 -6.88
N TYR A 26 11.58 5.38 -5.96
CA TYR A 26 12.32 4.26 -5.38
C TYR A 26 11.53 2.94 -5.45
N SER A 27 10.28 3.06 -5.85
CA SER A 27 9.38 1.98 -6.24
C SER A 27 8.48 2.55 -7.34
N GLU A 28 8.39 1.87 -8.48
CA GLU A 28 7.68 2.34 -9.66
C GLU A 28 6.25 2.76 -9.32
N GLY A 29 5.89 3.99 -9.69
CA GLY A 29 4.55 4.56 -9.48
C GLY A 29 4.18 4.90 -8.02
N PHE A 30 5.03 4.56 -7.03
CA PHE A 30 4.79 4.86 -5.62
C PHE A 30 5.16 6.30 -5.26
N GLU A 31 4.29 6.99 -4.54
CA GLU A 31 4.60 8.29 -3.93
C GLU A 31 3.77 8.49 -2.66
N LEU A 32 4.38 8.91 -1.53
CA LEU A 32 3.57 9.31 -0.37
C LEU A 32 2.68 10.52 -0.72
N ARG A 33 1.42 10.42 -0.31
CA ARG A 33 0.42 11.48 -0.40
C ARG A 33 0.14 12.05 0.99
N GLU A 34 -0.62 13.14 1.07
CA GLU A 34 -1.07 13.65 2.36
C GLU A 34 -1.83 12.56 3.13
N TYR A 35 -1.42 12.31 4.39
CA TYR A 35 -1.99 11.25 5.21
C TYR A 35 -3.47 11.53 5.51
N GLY A 36 -4.35 10.60 5.11
CA GLY A 36 -5.79 10.72 5.27
C GLY A 36 -6.48 11.58 4.21
N ALA A 37 -5.78 11.97 3.13
CA ALA A 37 -6.39 12.66 2.00
C ALA A 37 -7.41 11.77 1.27
N ASP A 38 -8.24 12.38 0.40
CA ASP A 38 -9.18 11.64 -0.43
C ASP A 38 -8.43 10.80 -1.48
N ALA A 39 -8.80 9.53 -1.59
CA ALA A 39 -8.31 8.56 -2.56
C ALA A 39 -9.42 8.10 -3.51
N GLY A 40 -10.40 8.98 -3.78
CA GLY A 40 -11.52 8.67 -4.65
C GLY A 40 -12.50 7.64 -4.08
N LEU A 41 -12.48 7.37 -2.77
CA LEU A 41 -13.34 6.34 -2.14
C LEU A 41 -14.84 6.62 -2.33
N HIS A 42 -15.22 7.88 -2.54
CA HIS A 42 -16.59 8.28 -2.84
C HIS A 42 -17.13 7.72 -4.17
N THR A 43 -16.25 7.31 -5.10
CA THR A 43 -16.66 6.64 -6.35
C THR A 43 -17.12 5.21 -6.11
N TRP A 44 -16.71 4.61 -4.99
CA TRP A 44 -17.08 3.25 -4.57
C TRP A 44 -18.35 3.25 -3.72
N SER A 45 -18.41 4.11 -2.70
CA SER A 45 -19.58 4.26 -1.84
C SER A 45 -19.56 5.60 -1.11
N GLU A 46 -20.72 6.26 -1.03
CA GLU A 46 -20.90 7.45 -0.19
C GLU A 46 -21.23 7.13 1.27
N HIS A 47 -21.30 5.84 1.64
CA HIS A 47 -21.71 5.44 2.99
C HIS A 47 -20.66 5.87 4.04
N PRO A 48 -21.04 6.63 5.09
CA PRO A 48 -20.07 7.17 6.06
C PRO A 48 -19.25 6.10 6.77
N GLU A 49 -19.85 4.94 7.07
CA GLU A 49 -19.14 3.81 7.67
C GLU A 49 -18.05 3.26 6.75
N PHE A 50 -18.31 3.19 5.43
CA PHE A 50 -17.33 2.77 4.45
C PHE A 50 -16.16 3.76 4.41
N LEU A 51 -16.46 5.05 4.20
CA LEU A 51 -15.44 6.11 4.09
C LEU A 51 -14.56 6.22 5.34
N SER A 52 -15.16 6.15 6.53
CA SER A 52 -14.43 6.29 7.81
C SER A 52 -13.45 5.16 8.12
N ARG A 53 -13.52 4.05 7.38
CA ARG A 53 -12.72 2.84 7.61
C ARG A 53 -11.43 2.82 6.80
N PHE A 54 -11.20 3.78 5.92
CA PHE A 54 -9.97 3.91 5.14
C PHE A 54 -9.13 5.08 5.62
N ILE A 55 -7.82 4.90 5.59
CA ILE A 55 -6.85 5.98 5.79
C ILE A 55 -5.87 5.96 4.62
N PRO A 56 -6.14 6.72 3.55
CA PRO A 56 -5.22 6.84 2.44
C PRO A 56 -3.89 7.45 2.85
N PHE A 57 -2.79 7.06 2.18
CA PHE A 57 -1.47 7.61 2.51
C PHE A 57 -0.48 7.65 1.34
N ALA A 58 -0.74 6.95 0.22
CA ALA A 58 0.20 6.93 -0.89
C ALA A 58 -0.52 6.67 -2.21
N GLN A 59 0.06 7.17 -3.30
CA GLN A 59 -0.26 6.71 -4.65
C GLN A 59 0.38 5.35 -4.88
N ALA A 60 -0.34 4.48 -5.59
CA ALA A 60 0.06 3.10 -5.83
C ALA A 60 0.65 2.86 -7.22
N ASN A 61 0.21 3.60 -8.24
CA ASN A 61 0.67 3.48 -9.62
C ASN A 61 0.52 4.80 -10.38
N GLY A 62 1.02 4.87 -11.61
CA GLY A 62 0.93 6.05 -12.48
C GLY A 62 -0.45 6.35 -13.06
N SER A 63 -1.42 5.41 -12.97
CA SER A 63 -2.77 5.61 -13.52
C SER A 63 -3.70 6.36 -12.57
N GLY A 64 -3.43 6.30 -11.26
CA GLY A 64 -4.18 7.02 -10.23
C GLY A 64 -4.78 6.13 -9.15
N SER A 65 -4.32 4.88 -9.03
CA SER A 65 -4.63 4.03 -7.87
C SER A 65 -3.92 4.55 -6.62
N ASP A 66 -4.50 4.29 -5.45
CA ASP A 66 -3.96 4.70 -4.14
C ASP A 66 -3.84 3.51 -3.17
N TYR A 67 -2.96 3.66 -2.18
CA TYR A 67 -2.89 2.81 -1.00
C TYR A 67 -3.60 3.45 0.19
N ALA A 68 -4.41 2.65 0.88
CA ALA A 68 -5.06 3.03 2.12
C ALA A 68 -4.94 1.94 3.18
N LEU A 69 -4.83 2.34 4.45
CA LEU A 69 -4.98 1.42 5.58
C LEU A 69 -6.46 1.15 5.82
N TRP A 70 -6.84 -0.11 5.92
CA TRP A 70 -8.20 -0.50 6.26
C TRP A 70 -8.33 -0.76 7.77
N ARG A 71 -9.08 0.12 8.46
CA ARG A 71 -9.43 0.00 9.89
C ARG A 71 -10.43 -1.12 10.12
N CYS A 72 -10.01 -2.37 9.94
CA CYS A 72 -10.87 -3.55 10.06
C CYS A 72 -11.34 -3.83 11.50
N ASP A 73 -10.67 -3.27 12.51
CA ASP A 73 -11.00 -3.34 13.93
C ASP A 73 -10.44 -2.12 14.69
N ASP A 74 -10.59 -2.10 16.01
CA ASP A 74 -10.26 -0.95 16.87
C ASP A 74 -8.83 -1.00 17.44
N ARG A 75 -7.91 -1.75 16.81
CA ARG A 75 -6.51 -1.79 17.26
C ARG A 75 -5.88 -0.40 17.21
N THR A 76 -5.04 -0.12 18.20
CA THR A 76 -4.29 1.14 18.28
C THR A 76 -3.05 1.14 17.39
N ASP A 77 -2.49 -0.04 17.14
CA ASP A 77 -1.37 -0.23 16.22
C ASP A 77 -1.87 -0.18 14.76
N LEU A 78 -1.75 1.00 14.17
CA LEU A 78 -2.19 1.25 12.80
C LEU A 78 -1.25 0.63 11.75
N ALA A 79 0.04 0.40 12.06
CA ALA A 79 0.98 -0.23 11.14
C ALA A 79 0.62 -1.70 10.88
N ALA A 80 -0.04 -2.34 11.85
CA ALA A 80 -0.56 -3.71 11.74
C ALA A 80 -1.91 -3.82 11.00
N LEU A 81 -2.50 -2.71 10.52
CA LEU A 81 -3.71 -2.76 9.71
C LEU A 81 -3.41 -3.23 8.28
N PRO A 82 -4.31 -3.99 7.64
CA PRO A 82 -4.17 -4.33 6.23
C PRO A 82 -4.09 -3.10 5.35
N VAL A 83 -3.26 -3.17 4.30
CA VAL A 83 -3.18 -2.18 3.24
C VAL A 83 -4.08 -2.63 2.09
N VAL A 84 -4.92 -1.73 1.63
CA VAL A 84 -5.83 -1.91 0.49
C VAL A 84 -5.31 -1.10 -0.69
N LEU A 85 -5.35 -1.71 -1.87
CA LEU A 85 -5.27 -1.00 -3.15
C LEU A 85 -6.66 -0.45 -3.48
N VAL A 86 -6.76 0.87 -3.61
CA VAL A 86 -7.94 1.58 -4.11
C VAL A 86 -7.68 1.90 -5.57
N GLY A 87 -8.15 1.03 -6.45
CA GLY A 87 -7.88 1.09 -7.88
C GLY A 87 -8.77 2.07 -8.61
N ASP A 88 -8.18 2.80 -9.55
CA ASP A 88 -8.85 3.70 -10.48
C ASP A 88 -9.59 2.95 -11.62
N GLU A 89 -9.24 1.68 -11.84
CA GLU A 89 -9.86 0.79 -12.83
C GLU A 89 -10.89 -0.17 -12.22
N GLY A 90 -11.42 0.13 -11.04
CA GLY A 90 -12.45 -0.71 -10.41
C GLY A 90 -11.89 -1.93 -9.68
N HIS A 91 -10.66 -1.85 -9.17
CA HIS A 91 -10.08 -2.87 -8.30
C HIS A 91 -10.01 -2.39 -6.85
N LEU A 92 -10.65 -3.11 -5.92
CA LEU A 92 -10.58 -2.78 -4.49
C LEU A 92 -10.33 -4.05 -3.69
N TYR A 93 -9.10 -4.22 -3.20
CA TYR A 93 -8.68 -5.45 -2.53
C TYR A 93 -7.50 -5.22 -1.56
N VAL A 94 -7.31 -6.14 -0.61
CA VAL A 94 -6.17 -6.12 0.29
C VAL A 94 -4.91 -6.54 -0.46
N ILE A 95 -3.94 -5.64 -0.57
CA ILE A 95 -2.68 -5.89 -1.26
C ILE A 95 -1.58 -6.40 -0.31
N ALA A 96 -1.60 -5.96 0.95
CA ALA A 96 -0.65 -6.38 1.97
C ALA A 96 -1.34 -6.56 3.32
N ARG A 97 -0.89 -7.55 4.11
CA ARG A 97 -1.46 -7.81 5.44
C ARG A 97 -1.17 -6.72 6.46
N ASN A 98 -0.13 -5.93 6.25
CA ASN A 98 0.30 -4.81 7.10
C ASN A 98 1.28 -3.91 6.32
N LEU A 99 1.71 -2.83 6.96
CA LEU A 99 2.61 -1.86 6.35
C LEU A 99 4.01 -2.42 6.05
N MET A 100 4.53 -3.32 6.89
CA MET A 100 5.85 -3.94 6.67
C MET A 100 5.85 -4.82 5.43
N GLU A 101 4.78 -5.59 5.22
CA GLU A 101 4.60 -6.40 4.02
C GLU A 101 4.47 -5.53 2.77
N LEU A 102 3.80 -4.38 2.85
CA LEU A 102 3.81 -3.41 1.75
C LEU A 102 5.23 -2.93 1.44
N PHE A 103 6.04 -2.59 2.45
CA PHE A 103 7.43 -2.15 2.22
C PHE A 103 8.28 -3.22 1.53
N GLN A 104 8.06 -4.49 1.84
CA GLN A 104 8.69 -5.59 1.09
C GLN A 104 8.22 -5.62 -0.36
N LEU A 105 6.93 -5.46 -0.62
CA LEU A 105 6.40 -5.42 -1.99
C LEU A 105 6.95 -4.22 -2.78
N LEU A 106 7.07 -3.05 -2.17
CA LEU A 106 7.70 -1.87 -2.80
C LEU A 106 9.17 -2.11 -3.16
N ALA A 107 9.85 -3.02 -2.46
CA ALA A 107 11.21 -3.43 -2.74
C ALA A 107 11.34 -4.33 -3.99
N ILE A 108 10.24 -4.65 -4.65
CA ILE A 108 10.23 -5.21 -6.01
C ILE A 108 10.47 -4.11 -7.05
N ASP A 109 9.97 -2.90 -6.77
CA ASP A 109 10.03 -1.74 -7.66
C ASP A 109 9.35 -2.01 -9.01
N SER A 110 8.06 -2.29 -8.88
CA SER A 110 7.12 -2.50 -9.98
C SER A 110 5.75 -1.99 -9.53
N GLU A 111 4.98 -1.41 -10.44
CA GLU A 111 3.60 -1.02 -10.15
C GLU A 111 2.75 -2.24 -9.81
N PRO A 112 1.71 -2.06 -8.96
CA PRO A 112 0.79 -3.12 -8.72
C PRO A 112 -0.04 -3.43 -9.97
N VAL A 113 -0.11 -4.70 -10.34
CA VAL A 113 -0.90 -5.16 -11.48
C VAL A 113 -2.21 -5.77 -10.99
N ALA A 114 -3.30 -5.47 -11.69
CA ALA A 114 -4.62 -6.05 -11.45
C ALA A 114 -4.53 -7.59 -11.32
N ASP A 115 -5.32 -8.15 -10.40
CA ASP A 115 -5.50 -9.59 -10.16
C ASP A 115 -4.29 -10.40 -9.66
N PHE A 116 -3.06 -9.89 -9.72
CA PHE A 116 -1.87 -10.61 -9.25
C PHE A 116 -0.89 -9.79 -8.39
N GLY A 117 -1.15 -8.50 -8.20
CA GLY A 117 -0.50 -7.71 -7.17
C GLY A 117 0.76 -7.06 -7.68
N PHE A 118 1.86 -7.78 -7.83
CA PHE A 118 3.15 -7.24 -8.30
C PHE A 118 3.79 -8.22 -9.29
N LEU A 119 4.70 -7.73 -10.14
CA LEU A 119 5.58 -8.60 -10.90
C LEU A 119 6.59 -9.28 -9.96
N ALA A 120 7.15 -10.43 -10.36
CA ALA A 120 8.27 -11.00 -9.63
C ALA A 120 9.51 -10.11 -9.85
N SER A 121 10.37 -9.96 -8.83
CA SER A 121 11.57 -9.10 -8.95
C SER A 121 12.50 -9.48 -10.10
N GLY A 122 12.50 -10.76 -10.53
CA GLY A 122 13.28 -11.22 -11.67
C GLY A 122 12.73 -10.82 -13.04
N ASP A 123 11.50 -10.32 -13.09
CA ASP A 123 10.81 -9.86 -14.30
C ASP A 123 10.88 -8.33 -14.47
N VAL A 124 11.47 -7.62 -13.51
CA VAL A 124 11.71 -6.16 -13.57
C VAL A 124 12.99 -5.89 -14.36
N GLU A 125 12.87 -5.26 -15.53
CA GLU A 125 13.99 -5.01 -16.44
C GLU A 125 14.84 -3.79 -16.01
N GLU A 126 14.19 -2.77 -15.46
CA GLU A 126 14.82 -1.52 -15.03
C GLU A 126 14.24 -1.09 -13.68
N HIS A 127 15.13 -0.62 -12.80
CA HIS A 127 14.77 -0.14 -11.48
C HIS A 127 14.76 1.40 -11.43
N SER A 128 13.87 1.95 -10.61
CA SER A 128 13.80 3.36 -10.27
C SER A 128 15.14 3.86 -9.68
N ASP A 129 15.48 5.11 -9.96
CA ASP A 129 16.75 5.72 -9.55
C ASP A 129 17.06 5.58 -8.04
N GLY A 130 16.05 5.68 -7.17
CA GLY A 130 16.18 5.57 -5.72
C GLY A 130 16.03 4.15 -5.16
N HIS A 131 15.90 3.13 -6.01
CA HIS A 131 15.60 1.77 -5.60
C HIS A 131 16.67 1.18 -4.67
N HIS A 132 17.95 1.36 -5.02
CA HIS A 132 19.06 0.80 -4.23
C HIS A 132 19.15 1.44 -2.83
N GLU A 133 18.92 2.74 -2.74
CA GLU A 133 18.82 3.49 -1.50
C GLU A 133 17.65 3.00 -0.65
N PHE A 134 16.52 2.67 -1.26
CA PHE A 134 15.36 2.12 -0.57
C PHE A 134 15.64 0.73 0.01
N LEU A 135 16.26 -0.17 -0.75
CA LEU A 135 16.67 -1.49 -0.22
C LEU A 135 17.60 -1.35 0.98
N THR A 136 18.57 -0.45 0.88
CA THR A 136 19.52 -0.17 1.97
C THR A 136 18.79 0.38 3.20
N TRP A 137 17.88 1.34 3.00
CA TRP A 137 17.08 1.92 4.08
C TRP A 137 16.15 0.88 4.73
N LEU A 138 15.50 0.04 3.93
CA LEU A 138 14.56 -0.99 4.37
C LEU A 138 15.25 -2.02 5.26
N ASN A 139 16.43 -2.48 4.85
CA ASN A 139 17.25 -3.40 5.64
C ASN A 139 17.74 -2.73 6.94
N GLN A 140 18.25 -1.49 6.87
CA GLN A 140 18.79 -0.79 8.04
C GLN A 140 17.75 -0.48 9.12
N ASN A 141 16.51 -0.14 8.73
CA ASN A 141 15.48 0.29 9.67
C ASN A 141 14.60 -0.86 10.15
N PHE A 142 14.35 -1.87 9.30
CA PHE A 142 13.39 -2.93 9.58
C PHE A 142 13.99 -4.34 9.48
N GLY A 143 15.22 -4.48 8.99
CA GLY A 143 15.81 -5.79 8.70
C GLY A 143 15.08 -6.55 7.59
N LEU A 144 14.38 -5.82 6.72
CA LEU A 144 13.57 -6.36 5.64
C LEU A 144 14.33 -6.32 4.31
N GLU A 145 14.04 -7.29 3.46
CA GLU A 145 14.56 -7.45 2.10
C GLU A 145 13.38 -7.65 1.14
N PRO A 146 13.59 -7.53 -0.19
CA PRO A 146 12.61 -7.92 -1.18
C PRO A 146 12.08 -9.34 -0.90
N PRO A 147 10.81 -9.63 -1.23
CA PRO A 147 10.21 -10.91 -0.91
C PRO A 147 10.90 -12.06 -1.65
N GLU A 148 11.38 -13.05 -0.90
CA GLU A 148 11.91 -14.28 -1.48
C GLU A 148 10.83 -15.08 -2.24
N ASP A 149 9.60 -15.05 -1.73
CA ASP A 149 8.44 -15.75 -2.30
C ASP A 149 7.22 -14.83 -2.36
N LEU A 150 7.07 -14.16 -3.50
CA LEU A 150 5.93 -13.30 -3.80
C LEU A 150 4.60 -14.08 -3.76
N HIS A 151 4.59 -15.34 -4.21
CA HIS A 151 3.39 -16.16 -4.22
C HIS A 151 2.92 -16.48 -2.79
N ALA A 152 3.85 -16.70 -1.86
CA ALA A 152 3.54 -16.89 -0.45
C ALA A 152 2.94 -15.64 0.19
N LEU A 153 3.45 -14.43 -0.12
CA LEU A 153 2.84 -13.18 0.34
C LEU A 153 1.44 -12.99 -0.24
N TRP A 154 1.30 -13.18 -1.56
CA TRP A 154 0.03 -13.09 -2.25
C TRP A 154 -0.99 -14.06 -1.63
N THR A 155 -0.64 -15.32 -1.46
CA THR A 155 -1.53 -16.32 -0.84
C THR A 155 -1.81 -16.00 0.63
N GLY A 156 -0.82 -15.51 1.37
CA GLY A 156 -0.92 -15.19 2.79
C GLY A 156 -1.95 -14.11 3.09
N ARG A 157 -2.13 -13.14 2.18
CA ARG A 157 -3.11 -12.07 2.34
C ARG A 157 -4.57 -12.52 2.16
N LYS A 158 -4.80 -13.69 1.52
CA LYS A 158 -6.14 -14.13 1.09
C LYS A 158 -7.19 -14.07 2.20
N LYS A 159 -6.84 -14.48 3.42
CA LYS A 159 -7.78 -14.43 4.55
C LYS A 159 -8.21 -13.00 4.90
N SER A 160 -7.28 -12.03 4.81
CA SER A 160 -7.59 -10.62 5.03
C SER A 160 -8.43 -10.07 3.88
N ASP A 161 -8.13 -10.48 2.64
CA ASP A 161 -8.89 -10.08 1.45
C ASP A 161 -10.32 -10.63 1.46
N ASP A 162 -10.51 -11.91 1.79
CA ASP A 162 -11.84 -12.53 1.89
C ASP A 162 -12.70 -11.81 2.95
N ARG A 163 -12.11 -11.46 4.10
CA ARG A 163 -12.78 -10.67 5.16
C ARG A 163 -13.11 -9.26 4.68
N PHE A 164 -12.20 -8.64 3.93
CA PHE A 164 -12.40 -7.32 3.35
C PHE A 164 -13.55 -7.32 2.34
N ARG A 165 -13.58 -8.30 1.43
CA ARG A 165 -14.65 -8.51 0.44
C ARG A 165 -16.01 -8.72 1.09
N GLU A 166 -16.08 -9.55 2.12
CA GLU A 166 -17.32 -9.75 2.89
C GLU A 166 -17.80 -8.43 3.52
N TRP A 167 -16.89 -7.65 4.11
CA TRP A 167 -17.23 -6.36 4.70
C TRP A 167 -17.66 -5.31 3.65
N VAL A 168 -16.91 -5.16 2.57
CA VAL A 168 -17.19 -4.14 1.55
C VAL A 168 -18.44 -4.44 0.72
N SER A 169 -18.81 -5.72 0.56
CA SER A 169 -20.05 -6.14 -0.11
C SER A 169 -21.33 -5.58 0.51
N GLN A 170 -21.24 -5.04 1.74
CA GLN A 170 -22.35 -4.36 2.42
C GLN A 170 -22.58 -2.93 1.88
N PHE A 171 -21.60 -2.37 1.16
CA PHE A 171 -21.58 -0.97 0.72
C PHE A 171 -21.39 -0.80 -0.80
N VAL A 172 -20.82 -1.80 -1.47
CA VAL A 172 -20.41 -1.79 -2.88
C VAL A 172 -20.88 -3.08 -3.55
N GLU A 173 -21.43 -2.98 -4.75
CA GLU A 173 -21.58 -4.14 -5.64
C GLU A 173 -20.21 -4.46 -6.24
N LEU A 174 -19.53 -5.46 -5.69
CA LEU A 174 -18.31 -5.99 -6.29
C LEU A 174 -18.68 -6.94 -7.43
N ASP A 175 -18.20 -6.68 -8.64
CA ASP A 175 -18.28 -7.66 -9.72
C ASP A 175 -17.36 -8.86 -9.42
N ASP A 176 -17.90 -10.07 -9.50
CA ASP A 176 -17.12 -11.31 -9.51
C ASP A 176 -16.43 -11.42 -10.87
N HIS A 177 -15.18 -10.99 -10.97
CA HIS A 177 -14.32 -11.23 -12.14
C HIS A 177 -13.20 -12.21 -11.78
#